data_AF-A0A953IU65-F1
#
_entry.id   AF-A0A953IU65-F1
#
_cell.length_a   1.000
_cell.length_b   1.000
_cell.length_c   1.000
_cell.angle_alpha   90.00
_cell.angle_beta   90.00
_cell.angle_gamma   90.00
#
_symmetry.space_group_name_H-M   'P 1'
#
loop_
_entity.id
_entity.type
_entity.pdbx_description
1 polymer ?
#
loop_
_entity_poly.entity_id
_entity_poly.type
_entity_poly.pdbx_seq_one_letter_code
_entity_poly.pdbx_strand_id
1 'polypeptide(L)' 'MTRTVRAYRSEGLTFQKATNAQQIMHGGEVWQVTEDALISPGGRTLLRLPGHVAYWFAWSGYFG' A
#
# COMPACT_ATOMS: atom_id res chain seq x y z
N MET A 1 2.99 -18.59 -12.18
CA MET A 1 2.18 -17.66 -11.37
C MET A 1 2.92 -16.35 -11.24
N THR A 2 2.41 -15.25 -11.79
CA THR A 2 3.09 -13.95 -11.80
C THR A 2 2.79 -13.21 -10.49
N ARG A 3 3.82 -12.90 -9.70
CA ARG A 3 3.69 -12.14 -8.46
C ARG A 3 3.77 -10.64 -8.79
N THR A 4 2.63 -9.96 -8.82
CA THR A 4 2.59 -8.51 -9.07
C THR A 4 2.78 -7.74 -7.77
N VAL A 5 3.77 -6.84 -7.74
CA VAL A 5 4.01 -5.92 -6.63
C VAL A 5 3.41 -4.55 -6.97
N ARG A 6 2.68 -3.94 -6.03
CA ARG A 6 2.08 -2.61 -6.17
C ARG A 6 2.59 -1.71 -5.04
N ALA A 7 3.04 -0.51 -5.39
CA ALA A 7 3.54 0.49 -4.45
C ALA A 7 2.69 1.76 -4.55
N TYR A 8 2.32 2.32 -3.41
CA TYR A 8 1.51 3.53 -3.29
C TYR A 8 2.24 4.54 -2.42
N ARG A 9 1.99 5.84 -2.62
CA ARG A 9 2.50 6.83 -1.67
C ARG A 9 1.85 6.61 -0.31
N SER A 10 2.66 6.53 0.75
CA SER A 10 2.13 6.47 2.12
C SER A 10 1.86 7.85 2.71
N GLU A 11 2.53 8.91 2.22
CA GLU A 11 2.45 10.28 2.78
C GLU A 11 2.65 10.30 4.32
N GLY A 12 3.50 9.40 4.84
CA GLY A 12 3.77 9.24 6.27
C GLY A 12 2.78 8.35 7.04
N LEU A 13 1.76 7.80 6.37
CA LEU A 13 0.75 6.94 7.00
C LEU A 13 1.24 5.49 7.10
N THR A 14 0.96 4.86 8.24
CA THR A 14 1.24 3.44 8.47
C THR A 14 -0.01 2.61 8.26
N PHE A 15 0.07 1.58 7.43
CA PHE A 15 -1.05 0.71 7.10
C PHE A 15 -0.87 -0.69 7.69
N GLN A 16 -1.99 -1.29 8.08
CA GLN A 16 -2.08 -2.66 8.57
C GLN A 16 -2.83 -3.51 7.55
N LYS A 17 -2.48 -4.80 7.49
CA LYS A 17 -3.14 -5.75 6.60
C LYS A 17 -4.57 -6.00 7.08
N ALA A 18 -5.55 -5.86 6.19
CA ALA A 18 -6.92 -6.29 6.45
C ALA A 18 -7.13 -7.77 6.10
N THR A 19 -8.30 -8.30 6.45
CA THR A 19 -8.70 -9.67 6.09
C THR A 19 -8.78 -9.89 4.58
N ASN A 20 -9.20 -8.87 3.82
CA ASN A 20 -9.24 -8.89 2.36
C ASN A 20 -7.97 -8.25 1.77
N ALA A 21 -7.37 -8.89 0.76
CA ALA A 21 -6.18 -8.38 0.05
C ALA A 21 -6.41 -7.06 -0.71
N GLN A 22 -7.67 -6.71 -1.00
CA GLN A 22 -8.06 -5.44 -1.62
C GLN A 22 -8.31 -4.33 -0.59
N GLN A 23 -8.03 -4.59 0.68
CA GLN A 23 -8.30 -3.68 1.79
C GLN A 23 -7.08 -3.58 2.69
N ILE A 24 -6.86 -2.37 3.22
CA ILE A 24 -5.84 -2.10 4.23
C ILE A 24 -6.44 -1.19 5.29
N MET A 25 -5.90 -1.23 6.50
CA MET A 25 -6.41 -0.43 7.61
C MET A 25 -5.42 0.64 8.02
N HIS A 26 -5.92 1.83 8.34
CA HIS A 26 -5.14 2.91 8.93
C HIS A 26 -5.97 3.57 10.03
N GLY A 27 -5.46 3.61 11.26
CA GLY A 27 -6.13 4.30 12.37
C GLY A 27 -7.56 3.83 12.69
N GLY A 28 -7.92 2.59 12.33
CA GLY A 28 -9.28 2.04 12.47
C GLY A 28 -10.17 2.20 11.24
N GLU A 29 -9.73 2.94 10.21
CA GLU A 29 -10.45 3.09 8.95
C GLU A 29 -10.01 2.05 7.92
N VAL A 30 -10.96 1.57 7.11
CA VAL A 30 -10.69 0.62 6.01
C VAL A 30 -10.54 1.37 4.70
N TRP A 31 -9.34 1.29 4.13
CA TRP A 31 -8.99 1.88 2.85
C TRP A 31 -9.09 0.81 1.75
N GLN A 32 -9.63 1.20 0.60
CA GLN A 32 -9.72 0.34 -0.59
C GLN A 32 -8.45 0.45 -1.44
N VAL A 33 -7.92 -0.69 -1.83
CA VAL A 33 -6.77 -0.82 -2.73
C VAL A 33 -7.28 -0.96 -4.15
N THR A 34 -7.07 0.07 -4.99
CA THR A 34 -7.38 0.00 -6.42
C THR A 34 -6.11 -0.13 -7.25
N GLU A 35 -6.27 -0.26 -8.57
CA GLU A 35 -5.11 -0.30 -9.46
C GLU A 35 -4.35 1.03 -9.51
N ASP A 36 -5.05 2.15 -9.32
CA ASP A 36 -4.49 3.50 -9.48
C ASP A 36 -4.23 4.22 -8.16
N ALA A 37 -4.93 3.85 -7.07
CA ALA A 37 -4.83 4.56 -5.81
C ALA A 37 -5.28 3.73 -4.59
N LEU A 38 -4.92 4.20 -3.40
CA LEU A 38 -5.60 3.86 -2.16
C LEU A 38 -6.70 4.88 -1.90
N ILE A 39 -7.90 4.44 -1.56
CA ILE A 39 -9.07 5.30 -1.34
C ILE A 39 -9.52 5.13 0.10
N SER A 40 -9.48 6.23 0.87
CA SER A 40 -10.03 6.28 2.22
C SER A 40 -11.56 6.44 2.20
N PRO A 41 -12.26 6.05 3.27
CA PRO A 41 -13.70 6.30 3.39
C PRO A 41 -14.04 7.80 3.45
N GLY A 42 -13.09 8.65 3.90
CA GLY A 42 -13.23 10.10 3.91
C GLY A 42 -12.94 10.81 2.58
N GLY A 43 -12.71 10.05 1.48
CA GLY A 43 -12.47 10.62 0.15
C GLY A 43 -11.02 11.03 -0.14
N ARG A 44 -10.12 10.92 0.85
CA ARG A 44 -8.68 11.07 0.62
C ARG A 44 -8.16 9.92 -0.25
N THR A 45 -7.32 10.26 -1.23
CA THR A 45 -6.70 9.30 -2.13
C THR A 45 -5.18 9.37 -2.08
N LEU A 46 -4.52 8.22 -2.19
CA LEU A 46 -3.07 8.12 -2.30
C LEU A 46 -2.73 7.42 -3.60
N LEU A 47 -2.14 8.16 -4.54
CA LEU A 47 -1.86 7.67 -5.87
C LEU A 47 -0.81 6.56 -5.85
N ARG A 48 -0.99 5.59 -6.75
CA ARG A 48 -0.01 4.56 -7.05
C ARG A 48 1.25 5.22 -7.60
N LEU A 49 2.40 4.72 -7.16
CA LEU A 49 3.67 5.13 -7.71
C LEU A 49 3.88 4.45 -9.07
N PRO A 50 4.26 5.19 -10.13
CA PRO A 50 4.50 4.60 -11.45
C PRO A 50 5.58 3.52 -11.36
N GLY A 51 5.28 2.36 -11.96
CA GLY A 51 6.02 1.09 -11.78
C GLY A 51 7.45 1.02 -12.32
N HIS A 52 8.05 2.16 -12.69
CA HIS A 52 9.45 2.24 -13.12
C HIS A 52 10.41 2.61 -11.98
N VAL A 53 9.92 2.81 -10.76
CA VAL A 53 10.70 3.22 -9.59
C VAL A 53 10.50 2.22 -8.43
N ALA A 54 11.17 1.06 -8.47
CA ALA A 54 11.41 0.22 -7.28
C ALA A 54 12.42 -0.94 -7.54
N TYR A 55 13.55 -0.67 -8.18
CA TYR A 55 14.77 -1.42 -7.88
C TYR A 55 15.68 -0.48 -7.09
N TRP A 56 15.33 -0.23 -5.84
CA TRP A 56 16.28 0.26 -4.86
C TRP A 56 15.65 0.17 -3.45
N PHE A 57 16.32 -0.61 -2.58
CA PHE A 57 16.15 -0.78 -1.11
C PHE A 57 14.79 -1.30 -0.59
N ALA A 58 14.69 -2.27 0.32
CA ALA A 58 15.65 -3.15 1.00
C ALA A 58 14.83 -4.22 1.75
N TRP A 59 15.25 -5.48 1.74
CA TRP A 59 15.69 -6.16 2.96
C TRP A 59 16.07 -5.15 4.08
N SER A 60 15.08 -4.69 4.86
CA SER A 60 15.35 -4.25 6.22
C SER A 60 15.13 -5.45 7.15
N GLY A 61 16.20 -6.23 7.37
CA GLY A 61 16.37 -7.23 8.43
C GLY A 61 15.27 -8.28 8.56
N TYR A 62 15.50 -9.57 8.26
CA TYR A 62 16.21 -10.43 9.21
C TYR A 62 16.43 -9.75 10.57
N PHE A 63 15.38 -9.72 11.39
CA PHE A 63 15.53 -9.56 12.82
C PHE A 63 15.13 -10.89 13.46
N GLY A 64 16.15 -11.69 13.81
CA GLY A 64 16.05 -12.90 14.63
C GLY A 64 16.06 -14.20 13.83
#